data_AF-A0A5B8VVG6-F1
#
_entry.id   AF-A0A5B8VVG6-F1
#
_cell.length_a   1.000
_cell.length_b   1.000
_cell.length_c   1.000
_cell.angle_alpha   90.00
_cell.angle_beta   90.00
_cell.angle_gamma   90.00
#
_symmetry.space_group_name_H-M   'P 1'
#
loop_
_entity.id
_entity.type
_entity.pdbx_description
1 polymer ?
#
loop_
_entity_poly.entity_id
_entity_poly.type
_entity_poly.pdbx_seq_one_letter_code
_entity_poly.pdbx_strand_id
1 'polypeptide(L)'
;MKILISICLVCLPLNHLTINSDFGYRLHPLTGKYGLHAGVDFKARHDTVYAILNGLVKSMGYDDRLGINIHLKHGDVESIYGHLSQVLVGPQDTVTAGEPIGITGYVKPHVM
;
A
#
# COMPACT_ATOMS: atom_id res chain seq x y z
N MET A 1 1.95 -7.59 36.10
CA MET A 1 2.44 -7.90 34.73
C MET A 1 2.10 -6.69 33.86
N LYS A 2 3.06 -5.80 33.60
CA LYS A 2 2.82 -4.61 32.77
C LYS A 2 2.88 -5.06 31.31
N ILE A 3 1.73 -5.06 30.64
CA ILE A 3 1.67 -5.22 29.18
C ILE A 3 2.29 -3.94 28.61
N LEU A 4 3.57 -3.99 28.23
CA LEU A 4 4.10 -2.98 27.34
C LEU A 4 3.47 -3.24 25.98
N ILE A 5 2.35 -2.57 25.70
CA ILE A 5 1.91 -2.37 24.33
C ILE A 5 3.02 -1.53 23.71
N SER A 6 3.86 -2.16 22.89
CA SER A 6 4.79 -1.43 22.04
C SER A 6 3.93 -0.65 21.05
N ILE A 7 3.58 0.58 21.40
CA ILE A 7 2.85 1.49 20.53
C ILE A 7 3.85 1.92 19.45
N CYS A 8 3.92 1.13 18.38
CA CYS A 8 4.54 1.56 17.15
C CYS A 8 3.60 2.64 16.57
N LEU A 9 4.06 3.89 16.55
CA LEU A 9 3.27 4.99 15.98
C LEU A 9 3.39 5.05 14.46
N VAL A 10 4.48 4.52 13.91
CA VAL A 10 4.76 4.47 12.47
C VAL A 10 5.59 3.25 12.12
N CYS A 11 5.30 2.60 11.00
CA CYS A 11 6.08 1.48 10.47
C CYS A 11 6.40 1.70 9.00
N LEU A 12 7.47 1.07 8.51
CA LEU A 12 7.73 0.97 7.08
C LEU A 12 6.72 0.01 6.43
N PRO A 13 6.25 0.28 5.20
CA PRO A 13 5.26 -0.60 4.55
C PRO A 13 5.84 -1.94 4.11
N LEU A 14 7.18 -2.08 4.06
CA LEU A 14 7.93 -3.31 3.75
C LEU A 14 9.17 -3.38 4.66
N ASN A 15 9.73 -4.58 4.84
CA ASN A 15 10.96 -4.77 5.61
C ASN A 15 12.19 -4.10 4.98
N HIS A 16 12.19 -3.95 3.66
CA HIS A 16 13.24 -3.27 2.90
C HIS A 16 12.62 -2.34 1.86
N LEU A 17 13.05 -1.08 1.84
CA LEU A 17 12.58 -0.10 0.87
C LEU A 17 13.64 0.11 -0.21
N THR A 18 13.33 -0.33 -1.43
CA THR A 18 14.09 0.03 -2.63
C THR A 18 13.12 0.68 -3.59
N ILE A 19 13.30 1.97 -3.85
CA ILE A 19 12.42 2.70 -4.76
C ILE A 19 12.69 2.22 -6.20
N ASN A 20 11.61 1.89 -6.90
CA ASN A 20 11.61 1.56 -8.32
C ASN A 20 11.08 2.74 -9.16
N SER A 21 10.10 3.48 -8.64
CA SER A 21 9.62 4.73 -9.23
C SER A 21 9.26 5.74 -8.15
N ASP A 22 9.81 6.94 -8.26
CA ASP A 22 9.52 8.05 -7.35
C ASP A 22 8.13 8.66 -7.57
N PHE A 23 7.66 9.40 -6.57
CA PHE A 23 6.54 10.32 -6.69
C PHE A 23 6.91 11.51 -7.59
N GLY A 24 5.95 12.00 -8.37
CA GLY A 24 6.09 13.24 -9.13
C GLY A 24 5.70 13.12 -10.60
N TYR A 25 5.91 14.20 -11.35
CA TYR A 25 5.60 14.22 -12.78
C TYR A 25 6.60 13.39 -13.56
N ARG A 26 6.10 12.46 -14.36
CA ARG A 26 6.91 11.64 -15.24
C ARG A 26 6.20 11.36 -16.56
N LEU A 27 7.00 10.98 -17.54
CA LEU A 27 6.48 10.42 -18.78
C LEU A 27 5.94 9.02 -18.48
N HIS A 28 4.67 8.79 -18.82
CA HIS A 28 4.06 7.48 -18.64
C HIS A 28 4.74 6.48 -19.60
N PRO A 29 5.28 5.35 -19.11
CA PRO A 29 6.12 4.46 -19.91
C PRO A 29 5.38 3.80 -21.08
N LEU A 30 4.07 3.53 -20.92
CA LEU A 30 3.24 2.94 -21.98
C LEU A 30 2.67 3.97 -22.96
N THR A 31 2.09 5.08 -22.47
CA THR A 31 1.34 6.02 -23.32
C THR A 31 2.18 7.19 -23.82
N GLY A 32 3.38 7.42 -23.27
CA GLY A 32 4.21 8.57 -23.59
C GLY A 32 3.62 9.91 -23.17
N LYS A 33 2.58 9.92 -22.34
CA LYS A 33 1.95 11.15 -21.83
C LYS A 33 2.58 11.57 -20.51
N TYR A 34 2.79 12.87 -20.32
CA TYR A 34 3.17 13.39 -19.02
C TYR A 34 2.01 13.27 -18.03
N GLY A 35 2.28 12.75 -16.84
CA GLY A 35 1.30 12.61 -15.77
C GLY A 35 1.94 12.60 -14.39
N LEU A 36 1.15 12.93 -13.38
CA LEU A 36 1.56 12.85 -11.98
C LEU A 36 1.51 11.39 -11.51
N HIS A 37 2.65 10.87 -11.07
CA HIS A 37 2.71 9.66 -10.27
C HIS A 37 2.42 10.00 -8.81
N ALA A 38 1.17 9.83 -8.39
CA ALA A 38 0.68 10.19 -7.06
C ALA A 38 0.98 9.11 -5.99
N GLY A 39 2.13 8.43 -6.11
CA GLY A 39 2.57 7.36 -5.22
C GLY A 39 4.06 7.07 -5.40
N VAL A 40 4.58 6.13 -4.60
CA VAL A 40 5.96 5.63 -4.71
C VAL A 40 5.88 4.13 -4.93
N ASP A 41 6.56 3.65 -5.97
CA ASP A 41 6.62 2.21 -6.27
C ASP A 41 7.87 1.62 -5.64
N PHE A 42 7.69 0.64 -4.76
CA PHE A 42 8.79 -0.12 -4.17
C PHE A 42 9.03 -1.44 -4.90
N LYS A 43 10.30 -1.81 -5.04
CA LYS A 43 10.68 -3.14 -5.50
C LYS A 43 10.31 -4.15 -4.40
N ALA A 44 9.51 -5.15 -4.77
CA ALA A 44 9.09 -6.22 -3.88
C ALA A 44 8.99 -7.55 -4.65
N ARG A 45 9.01 -8.67 -3.92
CA ARG A 45 8.87 -10.03 -4.47
C ARG A 45 8.00 -10.90 -3.58
N HIS A 46 6.69 -10.70 -3.63
CA HIS A 46 5.73 -11.44 -2.79
C HIS A 46 6.00 -11.23 -1.29
N ASP A 47 6.43 -10.02 -0.95
CA ASP A 47 6.73 -9.58 0.40
C ASP A 47 5.45 -9.20 1.17
N THR A 48 5.50 -9.33 2.50
CA THR A 48 4.45 -8.83 3.40
C THR A 48 4.39 -7.31 3.37
N VAL A 49 3.17 -6.79 3.27
CA VAL A 49 2.85 -5.37 3.37
C VAL A 49 2.32 -5.05 4.75
N TYR A 50 2.84 -3.99 5.36
CA TYR A 50 2.47 -3.55 6.70
C TYR A 50 1.74 -2.21 6.68
N ALA A 51 0.80 -2.03 7.60
CA ALA A 51 0.16 -0.73 7.81
C ALA A 51 1.19 0.29 8.33
N ILE A 52 1.34 1.43 7.64
CA ILE A 52 2.32 2.45 8.04
C ILE A 52 1.92 3.21 9.30
N LEU A 53 0.61 3.28 9.60
CA LEU A 53 0.01 4.01 10.72
C LEU A 53 -1.18 3.20 11.27
N ASN A 54 -1.55 3.44 12.52
CA ASN A 54 -2.82 2.96 13.07
C ASN A 54 -3.99 3.50 12.25
N GLY A 55 -4.97 2.68 11.88
CA GLY A 55 -6.04 3.13 11.01
C GLY A 55 -7.24 2.20 10.93
N LEU A 56 -8.22 2.62 10.13
CA LEU A 56 -9.42 1.87 9.79
C LEU A 56 -9.34 1.46 8.32
N VAL A 57 -9.64 0.20 8.01
CA VAL A 57 -9.86 -0.26 6.63
C VAL A 57 -11.11 0.41 6.09
N LYS A 58 -10.91 1.47 5.30
CA LYS A 58 -11.97 2.26 4.68
C LYS A 58 -12.59 1.52 3.50
N SER A 59 -11.75 0.89 2.69
CA SER A 59 -12.16 0.04 1.56
C SER A 59 -11.03 -0.88 1.13
N MET A 60 -11.41 -1.95 0.45
CA MET A 60 -10.52 -2.87 -0.25
C MET A 60 -11.23 -3.39 -1.49
N GLY A 61 -10.49 -3.67 -2.56
CA GLY A 61 -11.10 -4.12 -3.80
C GLY A 61 -10.10 -4.23 -4.94
N TYR A 62 -10.63 -4.29 -6.15
CA TYR A 62 -9.86 -4.28 -7.39
C TYR A 62 -10.27 -3.06 -8.22
N ASP A 63 -9.30 -2.36 -8.78
CA ASP A 63 -9.51 -1.41 -9.87
C ASP A 63 -8.41 -1.54 -10.92
N ASP A 64 -8.66 -1.06 -12.14
CA ASP A 64 -7.74 -1.25 -13.27
C ASP A 64 -6.40 -0.51 -13.13
N ARG A 65 -6.31 0.48 -12.23
CA ARG A 65 -5.11 1.28 -12.01
C ARG A 65 -4.21 0.65 -10.95
N LEU A 66 -4.78 0.26 -9.81
CA LEU A 66 -4.04 -0.26 -8.66
C LEU A 66 -4.08 -1.79 -8.57
N GLY A 67 -4.93 -2.47 -9.34
CA GLY A 67 -5.24 -3.87 -9.12
C GLY A 67 -5.87 -4.11 -7.75
N ILE A 68 -5.54 -5.22 -7.09
CA ILE A 68 -5.98 -5.48 -5.71
C ILE A 68 -5.35 -4.42 -4.80
N ASN A 69 -6.19 -3.74 -4.03
CA ASN A 69 -5.77 -2.62 -3.20
C ASN A 69 -6.50 -2.55 -1.85
N ILE A 70 -5.88 -1.83 -0.92
CA ILE A 70 -6.38 -1.50 0.41
C ILE A 70 -6.25 0.00 0.64
N HIS A 71 -7.30 0.61 1.17
CA HIS A 71 -7.33 2.00 1.60
C HIS A 71 -7.49 2.06 3.12
N LEU A 72 -6.50 2.63 3.81
CA LEU A 72 -6.52 2.84 5.25
C LEU A 72 -6.73 4.32 5.58
N LYS A 73 -7.72 4.61 6.42
CA LYS A 73 -7.95 5.95 6.97
C LYS A 73 -7.27 6.11 8.31
N HIS A 74 -6.52 7.19 8.49
CA HIS A 74 -5.77 7.55 9.69
C HIS A 74 -6.18 8.95 10.17
N GLY A 75 -7.42 9.11 10.63
CA GLY A 75 -7.98 10.45 10.88
C GLY A 75 -8.18 11.21 9.57
N ASP A 76 -7.40 12.28 9.38
CA ASP A 76 -7.51 13.18 8.23
C ASP A 76 -6.63 12.77 7.04
N VAL A 77 -5.78 11.75 7.18
CA VAL A 77 -4.92 11.24 6.10
C VAL A 77 -5.31 9.82 5.69
N GLU A 78 -5.01 9.45 4.45
CA GLU A 78 -5.30 8.14 3.88
C GLU A 78 -4.02 7.55 3.28
N SER A 79 -3.76 6.28 3.57
CA SER A 79 -2.72 5.51 2.88
C SER A 79 -3.37 4.48 1.98
N ILE A 80 -2.80 4.31 0.78
CA ILE A 80 -3.32 3.41 -0.25
C ILE A 80 -2.22 2.42 -0.60
N TYR A 81 -2.54 1.12 -0.57
CA TYR A 81 -1.63 0.03 -0.89
C TYR A 81 -2.16 -0.65 -2.14
N GLY A 82 -1.47 -0.49 -3.26
CA GLY A 82 -1.84 -1.09 -4.54
C GLY A 82 -0.97 -2.28 -4.91
N HIS A 83 -1.33 -2.91 -6.02
CA HIS A 83 -0.62 -4.01 -6.66
C HIS A 83 -0.41 -5.22 -5.75
N LEU A 84 -1.40 -5.52 -4.90
CA LEU A 84 -1.36 -6.66 -4.00
C LEU A 84 -1.71 -7.97 -4.73
N SER A 85 -1.22 -9.09 -4.21
CA SER A 85 -1.68 -10.44 -4.60
C SER A 85 -2.73 -10.97 -3.63
N GLN A 86 -2.69 -10.52 -2.38
CA GLN A 86 -3.58 -10.97 -1.31
C GLN A 86 -3.83 -9.83 -0.32
N VAL A 87 -5.06 -9.79 0.20
CA VAL A 87 -5.47 -8.93 1.31
C VAL A 87 -5.63 -9.80 2.56
N LEU A 88 -5.12 -9.32 3.70
CA LEU A 88 -5.11 -10.03 4.98
C LEU A 88 -6.05 -9.42 6.02
N VAL A 89 -6.72 -8.32 5.68
CA VAL A 89 -7.68 -7.59 6.53
C VAL A 89 -9.05 -7.49 5.87
N GLY A 90 -10.08 -7.23 6.66
CA GLY A 90 -11.46 -7.08 6.21
C GLY A 90 -11.96 -5.63 6.24
N PRO A 91 -13.10 -5.35 5.57
CA PRO A 91 -13.75 -4.05 5.67
C PRO A 91 -14.09 -3.70 7.12
N GLN A 92 -13.83 -2.44 7.51
CA GLN A 92 -14.04 -1.91 8.86
C GLN A 92 -13.10 -2.45 9.96
N ASP A 93 -12.12 -3.27 9.62
CA ASP A 93 -11.09 -3.67 10.59
C ASP A 93 -10.25 -2.45 11.00
N THR A 94 -9.90 -2.41 12.29
CA THR A 94 -8.87 -1.49 12.80
C THR A 94 -7.53 -2.18 12.77
N VAL A 95 -6.51 -1.50 12.24
CA VAL A 95 -5.14 -2.01 12.18
C VAL A 95 -4.21 -1.13 13.01
N THR A 96 -3.14 -1.74 13.51
CA THR A 96 -2.04 -1.05 14.19
C THR A 96 -0.86 -0.85 13.25
N ALA A 97 -0.01 0.16 13.48
CA ALA A 97 1.18 0.36 12.66
C ALA A 97 2.11 -0.86 12.80
N GLY A 98 2.55 -1.40 11.66
CA GLY A 98 3.34 -2.63 11.59
C GLY A 98 2.50 -3.91 11.53
N GLU A 99 1.17 -3.81 11.52
CA GLU A 99 0.30 -4.96 11.30
C GLU A 99 0.36 -5.42 9.84
N PRO A 100 0.54 -6.73 9.57
CA PRO A 100 0.44 -7.27 8.21
C PRO A 100 -0.97 -7.06 7.64
N ILE A 101 -1.08 -6.38 6.50
CA ILE A 101 -2.37 -6.07 5.85
C ILE A 101 -2.53 -6.72 4.49
N GLY A 102 -1.44 -7.16 3.87
CA GLY A 102 -1.46 -7.72 2.51
C GLY A 102 -0.14 -8.35 2.12
N ILE A 103 -0.13 -8.90 0.90
CA ILE A 103 1.06 -9.42 0.24
C ILE A 103 1.23 -8.69 -1.09
N THR A 104 2.46 -8.24 -1.37
CA THR A 104 2.78 -7.62 -2.65
C THR A 104 2.57 -8.59 -3.80
N GLY A 105 2.08 -8.09 -4.92
CA GLY A 105 1.80 -8.86 -6.12
C GLY A 105 2.33 -8.19 -7.37
N TYR A 106 1.80 -8.64 -8.50
CA TYR A 106 2.04 -8.05 -9.80
C TYR A 106 0.72 -7.98 -10.55
N VAL A 107 0.36 -6.79 -11.01
CA VAL A 107 -0.74 -6.60 -11.95
C VAL A 107 -0.16 -6.70 -13.35
N LYS A 108 -0.63 -7.63 -14.17
CA LYS A 108 -0.34 -7.57 -15.61
C LYS A 108 -0.95 -6.27 -16.12
N PRO A 109 -0.19 -5.37 -16.78
CA PRO A 109 -0.80 -4.20 -17.40
C PRO A 109 -1.89 -4.70 -18.35
N HIS A 110 -3.12 -4.20 -18.19
CA HIS A 110 -4.14 -4.37 -19.19
C HIS A 110 -3.63 -3.63 -20.42
N VAL A 111 -3.22 -4.38 -21.43
CA VAL A 111 -2.90 -3.81 -22.74
C VAL A 111 -4.24 -3.35 -23.30
N MET A 112 -4.49 -2.04 -23.27
CA MET A 112 -5.44 -1.44 -24.20
C MET A 112 -4.82 -1.37 -25.59
#